data_AF-A0A377TTH1-F1
#
_entry.id   AF-A0A377TTH1-F1
#
_cell.length_a   1.000
_cell.length_b   1.000
_cell.length_c   1.000
_cell.angle_alpha   90.00
_cell.angle_beta   90.00
_cell.angle_gamma   90.00
#
_symmetry.space_group_name_H-M   'P 1'
#
loop_
_entity.id
_entity.type
_entity.pdbx_description
1 polymer ?
#
loop_
_entity_poly.entity_id
_entity_poly.type
_entity_poly.pdbx_seq_one_letter_code
_entity_poly.pdbx_strand_id
1 'polypeptide(L)'
;MTGKGAHAARPHEGRDAILLASQLVTVLQSVASREVNTLDSVVLSVTRIQGGNTWNVLPESVELEGTLRTHSSEVQQRVKARVSEIAAGFASAFGAQIDVFWYAGPTALVNDARWADFASEVAAQAGYRTHHADLHLGGEDFAVYLQHIPGAFVSIGSAANMVCTIRHLIRMNG
;
A
#
# COMPACT_ATOMS: atom_id res chain seq x y z
N MET A 1 15.38 11.40 1.34
CA MET A 1 16.72 10.91 0.92
C MET A 1 17.62 12.10 0.65
N THR A 2 18.90 11.95 0.96
CA THR A 2 19.88 13.03 0.97
C THR A 2 21.17 12.56 0.27
N GLY A 3 21.53 13.23 -0.81
CA GLY A 3 22.78 13.08 -1.54
C GLY A 3 23.70 14.27 -1.26
N LYS A 4 24.24 14.87 -2.33
CA LYS A 4 25.14 16.02 -2.26
C LYS A 4 24.88 16.92 -3.46
N GLY A 5 24.46 18.15 -3.19
CA GLY A 5 24.21 19.12 -4.25
C GLY A 5 25.48 19.48 -5.02
N ALA A 6 25.32 19.80 -6.30
CA ALA A 6 26.42 20.24 -7.17
C ALA A 6 25.89 21.06 -8.34
N HIS A 7 26.76 21.85 -8.98
CA HIS A 7 26.40 22.49 -10.24
C HIS A 7 26.13 21.40 -11.29
N ALA A 8 25.07 21.56 -12.10
CA ALA A 8 24.69 20.56 -13.12
C ALA A 8 25.78 20.30 -14.19
N ALA A 9 26.77 21.19 -14.32
CA ALA A 9 27.89 21.06 -15.25
C ALA A 9 29.10 20.31 -14.62
N ARG A 10 29.03 20.01 -13.31
CA ARG A 10 30.06 19.28 -12.56
C ARG A 10 29.42 18.14 -11.76
N PRO A 11 28.72 17.20 -12.42
CA PRO A 11 27.95 16.16 -11.73
C PRO A 11 28.83 15.24 -10.86
N HIS A 12 30.11 15.07 -11.21
CA HIS A 12 31.08 14.28 -10.45
C HIS A 12 31.39 14.85 -9.05
N GLU A 13 31.09 16.12 -8.78
CA GLU A 13 31.28 16.75 -7.47
C GLU A 13 30.13 16.44 -6.49
N GLY A 14 29.00 15.91 -6.99
CA GLY A 14 27.76 15.68 -6.25
C GLY A 14 27.31 14.22 -6.19
N ARG A 15 26.13 14.04 -5.60
CA ARG A 15 25.33 12.81 -5.59
C ARG A 15 23.89 13.20 -5.92
N ASP A 16 23.49 12.96 -7.16
CA ASP A 16 22.20 13.40 -7.71
C ASP A 16 21.03 12.67 -7.02
N ALA A 17 20.31 13.39 -6.16
CA ALA A 17 19.17 12.84 -5.44
C ALA A 17 17.97 12.56 -6.36
N ILE A 18 17.80 13.27 -7.48
CA ILE A 18 16.71 13.02 -8.45
C ILE A 18 16.98 11.72 -9.20
N LEU A 19 18.22 11.50 -9.64
CA LEU A 19 18.61 10.25 -10.30
C LEU A 19 18.41 9.06 -9.36
N LEU A 20 18.88 9.19 -8.12
CA LEU A 20 18.71 8.18 -7.08
C LEU A 20 17.22 7.84 -6.86
N ALA A 21 16.39 8.87 -6.67
CA ALA A 21 14.96 8.70 -6.46
C ALA A 21 14.27 8.01 -7.63
N SER A 22 14.59 8.42 -8.87
CA SER A 22 14.00 7.86 -10.08
C SER A 22 14.28 6.36 -10.20
N GLN A 23 15.52 5.95 -9.95
CA GLN A 23 15.90 4.54 -9.99
C GLN A 23 15.27 3.74 -8.84
N LEU A 24 15.23 4.31 -7.65
CA LEU A 24 14.57 3.67 -6.50
C LEU A 24 13.10 3.42 -6.81
N VAL A 25 12.37 4.41 -7.34
CA VAL A 25 10.95 4.25 -7.74
C VAL A 25 10.78 3.10 -8.71
N THR A 26 11.61 3.00 -9.74
CA THR A 26 11.57 1.89 -10.71
C THR A 26 11.79 0.53 -10.03
N VAL A 27 12.80 0.42 -9.17
CA VAL A 27 13.10 -0.85 -8.48
C VAL A 27 12.00 -1.22 -7.49
N LEU A 28 11.39 -0.27 -6.80
CA LEU A 28 10.28 -0.55 -5.87
C LEU A 28 9.10 -1.21 -6.58
N GLN A 29 8.83 -0.90 -7.85
CA GLN A 29 7.78 -1.57 -8.63
C GLN A 29 8.05 -3.06 -8.88
N SER A 30 9.32 -3.49 -8.79
CA SER A 30 9.68 -4.91 -8.90
C SER A 30 9.23 -5.72 -7.68
N VAL A 31 9.16 -5.11 -6.48
CA VAL A 31 8.76 -5.80 -5.25
C VAL A 31 7.35 -6.38 -5.38
N ALA A 32 6.40 -5.55 -5.81
CA ALA A 32 5.01 -5.98 -6.01
C ALA A 32 4.86 -6.99 -7.17
N SER A 33 5.69 -6.88 -8.22
CA SER A 33 5.50 -7.67 -9.45
C SER A 33 6.33 -8.97 -9.52
N ARG A 34 7.39 -9.11 -8.71
CA ARG A 34 8.33 -10.25 -8.79
C ARG A 34 8.52 -10.98 -7.46
N GLU A 35 8.29 -10.33 -6.32
CA GLU A 35 8.58 -10.91 -5.01
C GLU A 35 7.32 -11.29 -4.21
N VAL A 36 6.13 -10.91 -4.69
CA VAL A 36 4.85 -11.29 -4.08
C VAL A 36 4.16 -12.33 -4.95
N ASN A 37 3.54 -13.34 -4.32
CA ASN A 37 2.78 -14.38 -5.00
C ASN A 37 1.63 -13.72 -5.80
N THR A 38 1.39 -14.15 -7.02
CA THR A 38 0.33 -13.59 -7.88
C THR A 38 -1.08 -13.78 -7.32
N LEU A 39 -1.26 -14.70 -6.37
CA LEU A 39 -2.53 -14.91 -5.65
C LEU A 39 -2.70 -13.93 -4.47
N ASP A 40 -1.62 -13.33 -3.98
CA ASP A 40 -1.65 -12.31 -2.94
C ASP A 40 -1.87 -10.93 -3.58
N SER A 41 -2.92 -10.23 -3.17
CA SER A 41 -3.12 -8.86 -3.65
C SER A 41 -2.19 -7.87 -2.94
N VAL A 42 -1.43 -7.13 -3.73
CA VAL A 42 -0.51 -6.09 -3.27
C VAL A 42 -0.55 -4.92 -4.24
N VAL A 43 -0.57 -3.70 -3.69
CA VAL A 43 -0.40 -2.46 -4.43
C VAL A 43 0.65 -1.63 -3.69
N LEU A 44 1.75 -1.33 -4.36
CA LEU A 44 2.79 -0.43 -3.86
C LEU A 44 2.91 0.74 -4.84
N SER A 45 2.51 1.92 -4.42
CA SER A 45 2.47 3.10 -5.28
C SER A 45 3.28 4.23 -4.67
N VAL A 46 4.11 4.89 -5.48
CA VAL A 46 4.72 6.17 -5.14
C VAL A 46 3.81 7.25 -5.69
N THR A 47 3.28 8.10 -4.81
CA THR A 47 2.23 9.07 -5.12
C THR A 47 2.71 10.52 -5.04
N ARG A 48 3.85 10.77 -4.38
CA ARG A 48 4.51 12.09 -4.38
C ARG A 48 6.00 11.91 -4.57
N ILE A 49 6.57 12.77 -5.40
CA ILE A 49 8.02 12.96 -5.54
C ILE A 49 8.27 14.46 -5.47
N GLN A 50 9.13 14.90 -4.56
CA GLN A 50 9.48 16.31 -4.43
C GLN A 50 10.99 16.49 -4.23
N GLY A 51 11.60 17.31 -5.07
CA GLY A 51 12.99 17.73 -4.94
C GLY A 51 13.45 18.55 -6.15
N GLY A 52 14.57 19.26 -6.00
CA GLY A 52 15.00 20.27 -6.97
C GLY A 52 14.36 21.64 -6.72
N ASN A 53 15.16 22.70 -6.88
CA ASN A 53 14.71 24.09 -6.71
C ASN A 53 15.05 24.97 -7.92
N THR A 54 15.96 24.53 -8.79
CA THR A 54 16.39 25.26 -9.99
C THR A 54 16.85 24.27 -11.06
N TRP A 55 16.97 24.74 -12.30
CA TRP A 55 17.27 23.93 -13.48
C TRP A 55 18.75 23.58 -13.66
N ASN A 56 19.66 24.29 -12.97
CA ASN A 56 21.12 24.19 -13.16
C ASN A 56 21.90 23.65 -11.95
N VAL A 57 21.21 23.12 -10.95
CA VAL A 57 21.80 22.55 -9.73
C VAL A 57 21.21 21.18 -9.48
N LEU A 58 22.09 20.20 -9.22
CA LEU A 58 21.70 18.89 -8.72
C LEU A 58 21.23 19.05 -7.27
N PRO A 59 20.00 18.66 -6.92
CA PRO A 59 19.52 18.83 -5.56
C PRO A 59 20.22 17.89 -4.59
N GLU A 60 20.40 18.37 -3.37
CA GLU A 60 20.88 17.58 -2.26
C GLU A 60 19.82 16.60 -1.75
N SER A 61 18.53 16.98 -1.77
CA SER A 61 17.46 16.17 -1.16
C SER A 61 16.30 15.93 -2.11
N VAL A 62 15.74 14.72 -2.01
CA VAL A 62 14.44 14.34 -2.59
C VAL A 62 13.61 13.65 -1.52
N GLU A 63 12.30 13.87 -1.55
CA GLU A 63 11.32 13.19 -0.73
C GLU A 63 10.37 12.38 -1.60
N LEU A 64 10.09 11.16 -1.16
CA LEU A 64 9.14 10.25 -1.80
C LEU A 64 8.04 9.91 -0.79
N GLU A 65 6.79 9.97 -1.23
CA GLU A 65 5.67 9.40 -0.49
C GLU A 65 4.91 8.40 -1.33
N GLY A 66 4.26 7.47 -0.66
CA GLY A 66 3.52 6.41 -1.30
C GLY A 66 2.61 5.67 -0.36
N THR A 67 1.98 4.63 -0.90
CA THR A 67 1.07 3.76 -0.15
C THR A 67 1.36 2.30 -0.46
N LEU A 68 1.18 1.46 0.55
CA LEU A 68 1.17 0.01 0.44
C LEU A 68 -0.21 -0.49 0.85
N ARG A 69 -0.90 -1.18 -0.06
CA ARG A 69 -2.19 -1.83 0.20
C ARG A 69 -2.04 -3.33 -0.04
N THR A 70 -2.51 -4.13 0.91
CA THR A 70 -2.61 -5.58 0.79
C THR A 70 -3.60 -6.09 1.83
N HIS A 71 -4.21 -7.23 1.56
CA HIS A 71 -5.11 -7.90 2.49
C HIS A 71 -4.37 -8.81 3.50
N SER A 72 -3.11 -9.14 3.22
CA SER A 72 -2.30 -10.02 4.06
C SER A 72 -1.33 -9.22 4.92
N SER A 73 -1.42 -9.40 6.24
CA SER A 73 -0.49 -8.79 7.19
C SER A 73 0.94 -9.29 6.99
N GLU A 74 1.12 -10.57 6.63
CA GLU A 74 2.42 -11.16 6.36
C GLU A 74 3.05 -10.54 5.10
N VAL A 75 2.29 -10.43 4.01
CA VAL A 75 2.73 -9.75 2.78
C VAL A 75 3.07 -8.30 3.08
N GLN A 76 2.28 -7.61 3.91
CA GLN A 76 2.56 -6.23 4.30
C GLN A 76 3.93 -6.12 4.99
N GLN A 77 4.21 -6.96 5.98
CA GLN A 77 5.50 -6.91 6.70
C GLN A 77 6.67 -7.28 5.79
N ARG A 78 6.50 -8.29 4.93
CA ARG A 78 7.52 -8.69 3.94
C ARG A 78 7.86 -7.54 3.00
N VAL A 79 6.84 -6.89 2.42
CA VAL A 79 7.05 -5.77 1.50
C VAL A 79 7.71 -4.59 2.23
N LYS A 80 7.26 -4.26 3.46
CA LYS A 80 7.88 -3.19 4.26
C LYS A 80 9.36 -3.43 4.50
N ALA A 81 9.73 -4.63 4.94
CA ALA A 81 11.13 -5.01 5.15
C ALA A 81 11.93 -4.92 3.84
N ARG A 82 11.37 -5.43 2.75
CA ARG A 82 12.04 -5.43 1.45
C ARG A 82 12.32 -4.02 0.91
N VAL A 83 11.36 -3.12 1.04
CA VAL A 83 11.54 -1.70 0.66
C VAL A 83 12.68 -1.08 1.45
N SER A 84 12.77 -1.35 2.76
CA SER A 84 13.86 -0.86 3.61
C SER A 84 15.23 -1.43 3.20
N GLU A 85 15.31 -2.73 2.86
CA GLU A 85 16.54 -3.35 2.37
C GLU A 85 17.02 -2.76 1.04
N ILE A 86 16.10 -2.58 0.09
CA ILE A 86 16.41 -1.96 -1.22
C ILE A 86 16.90 -0.53 -1.01
N ALA A 87 16.22 0.25 -0.18
CA ALA A 87 16.63 1.61 0.15
C ALA A 87 18.03 1.65 0.78
N ALA A 88 18.34 0.75 1.71
CA ALA A 88 19.67 0.65 2.33
C ALA A 88 20.75 0.27 1.30
N GLY A 89 20.46 -0.67 0.40
CA GLY A 89 21.36 -1.04 -0.70
C GLY A 89 21.65 0.14 -1.64
N PHE A 90 20.62 0.90 -2.00
CA PHE A 90 20.76 2.11 -2.82
C PHE A 90 21.55 3.21 -2.09
N ALA A 91 21.28 3.44 -0.81
CA ALA A 91 22.05 4.37 0.02
C ALA A 91 23.55 4.05 -0.05
N SER A 92 23.91 2.77 0.14
CA SER A 92 25.29 2.31 0.05
C SER A 92 25.88 2.45 -1.36
N ALA A 93 25.14 2.04 -2.40
CA ALA A 93 25.64 2.03 -3.77
C ALA A 93 25.89 3.45 -4.31
N PHE A 94 25.07 4.42 -3.89
CA PHE A 94 25.16 5.81 -4.35
C PHE A 94 25.96 6.70 -3.39
N GLY A 95 26.38 6.19 -2.22
CA GLY A 95 27.02 7.00 -1.19
C GLY A 95 26.11 8.15 -0.73
N ALA A 96 24.84 7.82 -0.49
CA ALA A 96 23.78 8.74 -0.08
C ALA A 96 23.12 8.22 1.21
N GLN A 97 22.25 9.02 1.81
CA GLN A 97 21.43 8.62 2.94
C GLN A 97 19.97 8.48 2.51
N ILE A 98 19.34 7.36 2.87
CA ILE A 98 17.92 7.11 2.61
C ILE A 98 17.26 6.64 3.90
N ASP A 99 16.38 7.48 4.45
CA ASP A 99 15.55 7.14 5.60
C ASP A 99 14.15 6.71 5.12
N VAL A 100 13.65 5.60 5.65
CA VAL A 100 12.34 5.03 5.30
C VAL A 100 11.45 5.03 6.53
N PHE A 101 10.29 5.69 6.43
CA PHE A 101 9.31 5.78 7.50
C PHE A 101 8.02 5.11 7.09
N TRP A 102 7.47 4.27 7.97
CA TRP A 102 6.18 3.64 7.79
C TRP A 102 5.17 4.23 8.76
N TYR A 103 4.15 4.87 8.22
CA TYR A 103 3.01 5.34 9.00
C TYR A 103 1.92 4.28 9.02
N ALA A 104 1.27 4.09 10.17
CA ALA A 104 0.12 3.21 10.28
C ALA A 104 -1.04 3.78 9.44
N GLY A 105 -1.52 3.00 8.48
CA GLY A 105 -2.77 3.25 7.79
C GLY A 105 -3.86 2.29 8.26
N PRO A 106 -5.14 2.51 7.89
CA PRO A 106 -6.20 1.56 8.18
C PRO A 106 -5.83 0.20 7.60
N THR A 107 -5.92 -0.84 8.42
CA THR A 107 -5.64 -2.21 8.01
C THR A 107 -6.70 -2.71 7.05
N ALA A 108 -6.42 -3.84 6.41
CA ALA A 108 -7.42 -4.50 5.57
C ALA A 108 -8.68 -4.77 6.40
N LEU A 109 -9.84 -4.43 5.84
CA LEU A 109 -11.11 -4.79 6.43
C LEU A 109 -11.35 -6.28 6.20
N VAL A 110 -11.41 -7.05 7.30
CA VAL A 110 -11.65 -8.49 7.25
C VAL A 110 -12.88 -8.79 8.10
N ASN A 111 -13.94 -9.24 7.44
CA ASN A 111 -15.13 -9.73 8.14
C ASN A 111 -14.85 -11.08 8.79
N ASP A 112 -15.37 -11.26 9.99
CA ASP A 112 -15.46 -12.58 10.61
C ASP A 112 -16.51 -13.42 9.85
N ALA A 113 -16.14 -14.67 9.52
CA ALA A 113 -16.97 -15.53 8.69
C ALA A 113 -18.34 -15.79 9.31
N ARG A 114 -18.39 -16.06 10.62
CA ARG A 114 -19.65 -16.33 11.33
C ARG A 114 -20.56 -15.12 11.28
N TRP A 115 -20.02 -13.93 11.53
CA TRP A 115 -20.82 -12.71 11.55
C TRP A 115 -21.31 -12.28 10.18
N ALA A 116 -20.52 -12.52 9.15
CA ALA A 116 -20.91 -12.16 7.79
C ALA A 116 -21.87 -13.20 7.17
N ASP A 117 -21.79 -14.47 7.54
CA ASP A 117 -22.82 -15.47 7.23
C ASP A 117 -24.14 -15.10 7.93
N PHE A 118 -24.09 -14.79 9.23
CA PHE A 118 -25.27 -14.34 9.99
C PHE A 118 -25.91 -13.09 9.37
N ALA A 119 -25.11 -12.08 9.01
CA ALA A 119 -25.61 -10.88 8.35
C ALA A 119 -26.26 -11.20 6.98
N SER A 120 -25.72 -12.17 6.24
CA SER A 120 -26.27 -12.64 4.97
C SER A 120 -27.64 -13.29 5.15
N GLU A 121 -27.78 -14.16 6.14
CA GLU A 121 -29.04 -14.85 6.44
C GLU A 121 -30.13 -13.86 6.85
N VAL A 122 -29.81 -12.92 7.75
CA VAL A 122 -30.77 -11.90 8.22
C VAL A 122 -31.19 -10.98 7.06
N ALA A 123 -30.26 -10.57 6.20
CA ALA A 123 -30.58 -9.74 5.04
C ALA A 123 -31.50 -10.48 4.06
N ALA A 124 -31.25 -11.77 3.80
CA ALA A 124 -32.10 -12.59 2.94
C ALA A 124 -33.53 -12.75 3.51
N GLN A 125 -33.66 -12.97 4.82
CA GLN A 125 -34.96 -13.03 5.50
C GLN A 125 -35.74 -11.71 5.42
N ALA A 126 -35.04 -10.57 5.43
CA ALA A 126 -35.63 -9.26 5.24
C ALA A 126 -35.98 -8.93 3.77
N GLY A 127 -35.76 -9.87 2.84
CA GLY A 127 -36.12 -9.72 1.42
C GLY A 127 -35.04 -9.05 0.56
N TYR A 128 -33.83 -8.87 1.08
CA TYR A 128 -32.70 -8.40 0.27
C TYR A 128 -32.09 -9.54 -0.54
N ARG A 129 -31.63 -9.22 -1.75
CA ARG A 129 -30.75 -10.11 -2.49
C ARG A 129 -29.32 -9.92 -1.99
N THR A 130 -28.71 -10.98 -1.48
CA THR A 130 -27.33 -10.96 -0.96
C THR A 130 -26.31 -11.37 -2.02
N HIS A 131 -25.16 -10.69 -2.03
CA HIS A 131 -24.02 -11.03 -2.87
C HIS A 131 -22.71 -10.85 -2.11
N HIS A 132 -21.74 -11.72 -2.37
CA HIS A 132 -20.36 -11.50 -1.92
C HIS A 132 -19.72 -10.41 -2.77
N ALA A 133 -19.13 -9.41 -2.11
CA ALA A 133 -18.35 -8.39 -2.79
C ALA A 133 -16.99 -8.93 -3.24
N ASP A 134 -16.49 -8.40 -4.34
CA ASP A 134 -15.11 -8.62 -4.75
C ASP A 134 -14.13 -8.02 -3.74
N LEU A 135 -12.90 -8.55 -3.74
CA LEU A 135 -11.81 -8.05 -2.93
C LEU A 135 -11.54 -6.57 -3.24
N HIS A 136 -11.64 -5.71 -2.22
CA HIS A 136 -11.40 -4.29 -2.35
C HIS A 136 -10.22 -3.87 -1.47
N LEU A 137 -9.23 -3.21 -2.07
CA LEU A 137 -8.01 -2.76 -1.39
C LEU A 137 -8.08 -1.32 -0.86
N GLY A 138 -9.22 -0.66 -1.03
CA GLY A 138 -9.50 0.64 -0.40
C GLY A 138 -9.44 0.51 1.13
N GLY A 139 -8.83 1.51 1.78
CA GLY A 139 -8.81 1.57 3.24
C GLY A 139 -10.18 1.94 3.78
N GLU A 140 -10.64 1.21 4.79
CA GLU A 140 -11.89 1.46 5.51
C GLU A 140 -11.57 1.57 7.00
N ASP A 141 -12.01 2.63 7.67
CA ASP A 141 -11.67 2.87 9.08
C ASP A 141 -12.34 1.86 10.02
N PHE A 142 -13.46 1.28 9.57
CA PHE A 142 -14.14 0.20 10.27
C PHE A 142 -13.25 -1.03 10.51
N ALA A 143 -12.20 -1.21 9.69
CA ALA A 143 -11.23 -2.27 9.86
C ALA A 143 -10.56 -2.25 11.24
N VAL A 144 -10.37 -1.06 11.84
CA VAL A 144 -9.76 -0.92 13.18
C VAL A 144 -10.63 -1.58 14.25
N TYR A 145 -11.95 -1.46 14.18
CA TYR A 145 -12.85 -2.12 15.13
C TYR A 145 -12.79 -3.65 14.98
N LEU A 146 -12.77 -4.13 13.72
CA LEU A 146 -12.73 -5.57 13.42
C LEU A 146 -11.42 -6.25 13.83
N GLN A 147 -10.35 -5.49 14.09
CA GLN A 147 -9.12 -6.04 14.70
C GLN A 147 -9.29 -6.41 16.17
N HIS A 148 -10.22 -5.77 16.87
CA HIS A 148 -10.42 -5.94 18.30
C HIS A 148 -11.67 -6.76 18.62
N ILE A 149 -12.68 -6.71 17.76
CA ILE A 149 -13.98 -7.32 18.00
C ILE A 149 -14.44 -8.04 16.72
N PRO A 150 -14.78 -9.34 16.79
CA PRO A 150 -15.35 -10.06 15.64
C PRO A 150 -16.65 -9.39 15.18
N GLY A 151 -16.78 -9.16 13.88
CA GLY A 151 -17.96 -8.50 13.32
C GLY A 151 -17.98 -8.56 11.79
N ALA A 152 -18.99 -7.95 11.21
CA ALA A 152 -19.18 -7.87 9.77
C ALA A 152 -19.51 -6.44 9.33
N PHE A 153 -18.81 -5.98 8.30
CA PHE A 153 -19.11 -4.78 7.55
C PHE A 153 -19.86 -5.14 6.27
N VAL A 154 -21.01 -4.53 6.07
CA VAL A 154 -21.90 -4.81 4.93
C VAL A 154 -22.24 -3.51 4.20
N SER A 155 -22.37 -3.57 2.89
CA SER A 155 -22.75 -2.43 2.05
C SER A 155 -24.17 -2.64 1.55
N ILE A 156 -25.09 -1.75 1.89
CA ILE A 156 -26.48 -1.83 1.42
C ILE A 156 -26.64 -0.92 0.21
N GLY A 157 -27.09 -1.46 -0.92
CA GLY A 157 -27.31 -0.69 -2.14
C GLY A 157 -28.54 0.22 -2.00
N SER A 158 -28.41 1.49 -2.37
CA SER A 158 -29.51 2.48 -2.31
C SER A 158 -30.27 2.66 -3.63
N ALA A 159 -29.97 1.85 -4.66
CA ALA A 159 -30.71 1.88 -5.91
C ALA A 159 -32.06 1.17 -5.75
N ALA A 160 -33.06 1.50 -6.58
CA ALA A 160 -34.45 1.02 -6.48
C ALA A 160 -34.64 -0.52 -6.49
N ASN A 161 -33.57 -1.29 -6.67
CA ASN A 161 -33.54 -2.74 -6.54
C ASN A 161 -32.84 -3.06 -5.21
N MET A 162 -33.55 -3.66 -4.26
CA MET A 162 -33.03 -3.97 -2.91
C MET A 162 -31.90 -5.02 -2.92
N VAL A 163 -30.67 -4.55 -3.10
CA VAL A 163 -29.45 -5.39 -3.11
C VAL A 163 -28.62 -5.09 -1.87
N CYS A 164 -28.27 -6.13 -1.10
CA CYS A 164 -27.31 -6.06 0.00
C CYS A 164 -26.02 -6.75 -0.44
N THR A 165 -24.90 -6.04 -0.40
CA THR A 165 -23.59 -6.55 -0.80
C THR A 165 -22.72 -6.72 0.43
N ILE A 166 -22.36 -7.96 0.75
CA ILE A 166 -21.58 -8.30 1.93
C ILE A 166 -20.11 -8.45 1.51
N ARG A 167 -19.24 -7.63 2.10
CA ARG A 167 -17.81 -7.64 1.79
C ARG A 167 -17.12 -8.75 2.58
N HIS A 168 -17.08 -9.97 2.05
CA HIS A 168 -16.27 -11.02 2.65
C HIS A 168 -14.82 -10.88 2.18
N LEU A 169 -13.88 -10.81 3.12
CA LEU A 169 -12.48 -11.14 2.85
C LEU A 169 -12.27 -12.55 3.38
N ILE A 170 -12.53 -13.55 2.53
CA ILE A 170 -12.29 -14.96 2.89
C ILE A 170 -10.77 -15.15 2.92
N ARG A 171 -10.21 -15.32 4.12
CA ARG A 171 -8.86 -15.87 4.29
C ARG A 171 -8.94 -17.34 3.91
N MET A 172 -8.55 -17.69 2.69
CA MET A 172 -8.35 -19.08 2.31
C MET A 172 -7.05 -19.54 2.97
N ASN A 173 -7.15 -20.08 4.19
CA ASN A 173 -6.07 -20.88 4.77
C ASN A 173 -6.08 -22.24 4.08
N GLY A 174 -5.06 -22.48 3.25
CA GLY A 174 -4.65 -23.79 2.75
C GLY A 174 -3.24 -24.09 3.23
#